data_AF-A0A920CXR4-F1
#
_entry.id   AF-A0A920CXR4-F1
#
_cell.length_a   1.000
_cell.length_b   1.000
_cell.length_c   1.000
_cell.angle_alpha   90.00
_cell.angle_beta   90.00
_cell.angle_gamma   90.00
#
_symmetry.space_group_name_H-M   'P 1'
#
loop_
_entity.id
_entity.type
_entity.pdbx_description
1 polymer ?
#
loop_
_entity_poly.entity_id
_entity_poly.type
_entity_poly.pdbx_seq_one_letter_code
_entity_poly.pdbx_strand_id
1 'polypeptide(L)'
;MKTLPLYKQIQRDIRRLIAIGKLREGDRIPSEKELSETYRVSQITSKNALIGLMEEGLLIRVQGKGTFVADQTEDAASKAIEGWNMHHMLSAKSGRIGLVLPTMKTKVDQRFLDYIEKYASQHGFELMVRITRESQEEESAVISSFLRQGVDGLIIFPVENEMYNDSILRLSLDRFPLVLIDRFLKEVKTYSVSSDNVAGTREAISFLLNKGHHSIAFISPEITNSVTDERAQGFEQAYLERGQSIDKNVWCLLPLERIVSGQAAHLINQFLIDHPQITAVFTANTELCHYTYQAAQRLGKQVPCELEIMTFDPPDLPGVSYIRQNEDEMCRITIELLMQQIQGNYEAQRMIIPVTYVWSS
;
A
#
# COMPACT_ATOMS: atom_id res chain seq x y z
N MET A 1 23.25 1.17 29.58
CA MET A 1 23.17 1.17 28.10
C MET A 1 23.12 -0.27 27.63
N LYS A 2 22.03 -0.70 26.97
CA LYS A 2 21.95 -2.07 26.42
C LYS A 2 22.89 -2.15 25.20
N THR A 3 23.86 -3.05 25.24
CA THR A 3 24.73 -3.37 24.11
C THR A 3 23.89 -3.97 22.97
N LEU A 4 24.12 -3.50 21.75
CA LEU A 4 23.43 -4.03 20.56
C LEU A 4 23.69 -5.53 20.43
N PRO A 5 22.72 -6.33 19.96
CA PRO A 5 22.94 -7.74 19.62
C PRO A 5 24.16 -7.90 18.70
N LEU A 6 24.97 -8.95 18.92
CA LEU A 6 26.28 -9.10 18.27
C LEU A 6 26.21 -9.14 16.74
N TYR A 7 25.17 -9.75 16.15
CA TYR A 7 24.97 -9.71 14.71
C TYR A 7 24.71 -8.29 14.19
N LYS A 8 23.95 -7.45 14.94
CA LYS A 8 23.72 -6.04 14.58
C LYS A 8 24.99 -5.20 14.65
N GLN A 9 25.97 -5.57 15.49
CA GLN A 9 27.27 -4.91 15.53
C GLN A 9 28.06 -5.17 14.24
N ILE A 10 28.10 -6.43 13.78
CA ILE A 10 28.71 -6.81 12.49
C ILE A 10 28.05 -6.06 11.34
N GLN A 11 26.71 -6.04 11.31
CA GLN A 11 25.97 -5.32 10.28
C GLN A 11 26.28 -3.82 10.26
N ARG A 12 26.29 -3.18 11.43
CA ARG A 12 26.60 -1.75 11.55
C ARG A 12 28.00 -1.42 11.04
N ASP A 13 28.98 -2.26 11.35
CA ASP A 13 30.36 -2.03 10.91
C ASP A 13 30.50 -2.20 9.40
N ILE A 14 29.90 -3.23 8.80
CA ILE A 14 29.91 -3.41 7.35
C ILE A 14 29.19 -2.24 6.65
N ARG A 15 28.02 -1.81 7.15
CA ARG A 15 27.32 -0.60 6.65
C ARG A 15 28.22 0.62 6.71
N ARG A 16 28.91 0.84 7.83
CA ARG A 16 29.84 1.95 7.98
C ARG A 16 30.98 1.89 6.96
N LEU A 17 31.57 0.70 6.74
CA LEU A 17 32.67 0.52 5.79
C LEU A 17 32.25 0.79 4.34
N ILE A 18 31.03 0.42 3.98
CA ILE A 18 30.43 0.76 2.68
C ILE A 18 30.20 2.27 2.59
N ALA A 19 29.56 2.87 3.60
CA ALA A 19 29.24 4.30 3.62
C ALA A 19 30.47 5.22 3.52
N ILE A 20 31.61 4.83 4.10
CA ILE A 20 32.87 5.59 4.01
C ILE A 20 33.72 5.21 2.78
N GLY A 21 33.19 4.36 1.87
CA GLY A 21 33.85 3.95 0.63
C GLY A 21 35.07 3.05 0.80
N LYS A 22 35.25 2.44 1.99
CA LYS A 22 36.33 1.47 2.27
C LYS A 22 36.02 0.08 1.71
N LEU A 23 34.74 -0.26 1.60
CA LEU A 23 34.23 -1.37 0.82
C LEU A 23 33.43 -0.78 -0.33
N ARG A 24 33.83 -1.09 -1.55
CA ARG A 24 33.19 -0.64 -2.80
C ARG A 24 32.43 -1.79 -3.43
N GLU A 25 31.58 -1.48 -4.39
CA GLU A 25 30.88 -2.48 -5.20
C GLU A 25 31.84 -3.56 -5.71
N GLY A 26 31.39 -4.82 -5.64
CA GLY A 26 32.19 -5.96 -6.10
C GLY A 26 33.33 -6.34 -5.17
N ASP A 27 33.60 -5.57 -4.10
CA ASP A 27 34.54 -5.97 -3.08
C ASP A 27 34.02 -7.20 -2.33
N ARG A 28 34.93 -8.13 -2.07
CA ARG A 28 34.62 -9.36 -1.37
C ARG A 28 34.47 -9.09 0.12
N ILE A 29 33.37 -9.57 0.68
CA ILE A 29 33.14 -9.59 2.12
C ILE A 29 33.87 -10.80 2.73
N PRO A 30 34.52 -10.64 3.90
CA PRO A 30 35.09 -11.76 4.61
C PRO A 30 34.05 -12.87 4.86
N SER A 31 34.50 -14.11 4.78
CA SER A 31 33.66 -15.29 4.96
C SER A 31 33.06 -15.36 6.37
N GLU A 32 32.01 -16.18 6.52
CA GLU A 32 31.35 -16.42 7.82
C GLU A 32 32.36 -16.86 8.90
N LYS A 33 33.36 -17.65 8.51
CA LYS A 33 34.45 -18.09 9.37
C LYS A 33 35.36 -16.91 9.78
N GLU A 34 35.85 -16.13 8.83
CA GLU A 34 36.74 -14.98 9.10
C GLU A 34 36.05 -13.90 9.95
N LEU A 35 34.76 -13.63 9.69
CA LEU A 35 33.95 -12.73 10.52
C LEU A 35 33.74 -13.28 11.94
N SER A 36 33.52 -14.60 12.07
CA SER A 36 33.35 -15.23 13.39
C SER A 36 34.61 -15.09 14.26
N GLU A 37 35.79 -15.21 13.64
CA GLU A 37 37.09 -15.05 14.29
C GLU A 37 37.38 -13.58 14.64
N THR A 38 37.08 -12.66 13.71
CA THR A 38 37.30 -11.21 13.88
C THR A 38 36.43 -10.64 15.00
N TYR A 39 35.14 -10.98 15.01
CA TYR A 39 34.17 -10.46 15.96
C TYR A 39 34.01 -11.32 17.22
N ARG A 40 34.73 -12.45 17.31
CA ARG A 40 34.64 -13.44 18.40
C ARG A 40 33.19 -13.89 18.67
N VAL A 41 32.48 -14.24 17.60
CA VAL A 41 31.10 -14.73 17.65
C VAL A 41 30.99 -16.13 17.05
N SER A 42 29.83 -16.78 17.17
CA SER A 42 29.59 -18.05 16.46
C SER A 42 29.49 -17.83 14.94
N GLN A 43 29.85 -18.84 14.13
CA GLN A 43 29.64 -18.79 12.68
C GLN A 43 28.17 -18.55 12.30
N ILE A 44 27.22 -19.07 13.10
CA ILE A 44 25.79 -18.85 12.92
C ILE A 44 25.44 -17.36 13.09
N THR A 45 26.08 -16.67 14.04
CA THR A 45 25.89 -15.23 14.26
C THR A 45 26.43 -14.41 13.09
N SER A 46 27.61 -14.74 12.57
CA SER A 46 28.19 -14.12 11.37
C SER A 46 27.32 -14.38 10.14
N LYS A 47 26.82 -15.60 9.97
CA LYS A 47 25.89 -15.97 8.90
C LYS A 47 24.61 -15.14 8.95
N ASN A 48 23.99 -15.02 10.13
CA ASN A 48 22.77 -14.23 10.30
C ASN A 48 23.01 -12.73 10.03
N ALA A 49 24.18 -12.20 10.40
CA ALA A 49 24.54 -10.83 10.07
C ALA A 49 24.61 -10.62 8.54
N LEU A 50 25.27 -11.54 7.83
CA LEU A 50 25.39 -11.50 6.36
C LEU A 50 24.03 -11.71 5.67
N ILE A 51 23.18 -12.60 6.18
CA ILE A 51 21.81 -12.80 5.66
C ILE A 51 21.02 -11.50 5.75
N GLY A 52 21.00 -10.84 6.92
CA GLY A 52 20.26 -9.57 7.03
C GLY A 52 20.78 -8.47 6.11
N LEU A 53 22.10 -8.40 5.87
CA LEU A 53 22.65 -7.44 4.88
C LEU A 53 22.36 -7.83 3.42
N MET A 54 22.16 -9.11 3.12
CA MET A 54 21.69 -9.58 1.81
C MET A 54 20.19 -9.30 1.62
N GLU A 55 19.38 -9.45 2.67
CA GLU A 55 17.96 -9.08 2.70
C GLU A 55 17.78 -7.56 2.50
N GLU A 56 18.66 -6.75 3.09
CA GLU A 56 18.75 -5.30 2.87
C GLU A 56 19.31 -4.92 1.48
N GLY A 57 19.68 -5.90 0.65
CA GLY A 57 20.24 -5.66 -0.68
C GLY A 57 21.65 -5.06 -0.70
N LEU A 58 22.31 -4.90 0.46
CA LEU A 58 23.66 -4.36 0.57
C LEU A 58 24.75 -5.33 0.10
N LEU A 59 24.49 -6.64 0.20
CA LEU A 59 25.41 -7.69 -0.19
C LEU A 59 24.74 -8.69 -1.15
N ILE A 60 25.55 -9.34 -1.98
CA ILE A 60 25.12 -10.44 -2.85
C ILE A 60 25.99 -11.69 -2.63
N ARG A 61 25.39 -12.87 -2.72
CA ARG A 61 26.10 -14.16 -2.69
C ARG A 61 26.34 -14.66 -4.11
N VAL A 62 27.58 -14.97 -4.45
CA VAL A 62 27.93 -15.64 -5.71
C VAL A 62 28.38 -17.07 -5.40
N GLN A 63 27.63 -18.04 -5.92
CA GLN A 63 27.87 -19.45 -5.67
C GLN A 63 29.32 -19.84 -6.03
N GLY A 64 30.02 -20.49 -5.10
CA GLY A 64 31.41 -20.90 -5.26
C GLY A 64 32.46 -19.77 -5.16
N LYS A 65 32.04 -18.49 -5.10
CA LYS A 65 32.97 -17.34 -5.09
C LYS A 65 32.92 -16.50 -3.81
N GLY A 66 31.83 -16.54 -3.05
CA GLY A 66 31.70 -15.88 -1.74
C GLY A 66 30.59 -14.83 -1.69
N THR A 67 30.68 -13.91 -0.73
CA THR A 67 29.75 -12.78 -0.56
C THR A 67 30.46 -11.48 -0.99
N PHE A 68 29.76 -10.59 -1.68
CA PHE A 68 30.30 -9.35 -2.24
C PHE A 68 29.40 -8.17 -1.91
N VAL A 69 29.94 -6.95 -1.90
CA VAL A 69 29.14 -5.72 -1.83
C VAL A 69 28.29 -5.64 -3.10
N ALA A 70 26.98 -5.50 -2.93
CA ALA A 70 26.05 -5.37 -4.02
C ALA A 70 26.26 -4.04 -4.77
N ASP A 71 25.91 -4.01 -6.05
CA ASP A 71 25.79 -2.77 -6.82
C ASP A 71 24.69 -1.90 -6.16
N GLN A 72 25.13 -0.87 -5.44
CA GLN A 72 24.29 0.13 -4.79
C GLN A 72 24.04 1.34 -5.69
N THR A 73 24.57 1.34 -6.92
CA THR A 73 24.18 2.39 -7.86
C THR A 73 22.78 2.13 -8.37
N GLU A 74 22.14 3.21 -8.79
CA GLU A 74 20.83 3.36 -9.45
C GLU A 74 20.67 2.48 -10.73
N ASP A 75 21.50 1.46 -10.89
CA ASP A 75 21.90 0.84 -12.14
C ASP A 75 21.45 -0.64 -12.23
N ALA A 76 21.08 -1.30 -11.12
CA ALA A 76 20.53 -2.66 -11.19
C ALA A 76 19.11 -2.70 -11.81
N ALA A 77 18.26 -1.74 -11.46
CA ALA A 77 16.96 -1.54 -12.09
C ALA A 77 17.13 -1.03 -13.53
N SER A 78 18.01 -0.06 -13.75
CA SER A 78 18.30 0.51 -15.08
C SER A 78 18.89 -0.52 -16.04
N LYS A 79 19.86 -1.33 -15.63
CA LYS A 79 20.41 -2.45 -16.43
C LYS A 79 19.36 -3.53 -16.71
N ALA A 80 18.44 -3.79 -15.76
CA ALA A 80 17.33 -4.71 -15.98
C ALA A 80 16.31 -4.15 -17.00
N ILE A 81 16.04 -2.84 -16.96
CA ILE A 81 15.16 -2.13 -17.89
C ILE A 81 15.82 -1.99 -19.28
N GLU A 82 17.12 -1.74 -19.36
CA GLU A 82 17.89 -1.79 -20.61
C GLU A 82 17.87 -3.19 -21.23
N GLY A 83 17.99 -4.25 -20.40
CA GLY A 83 17.82 -5.63 -20.83
C GLY A 83 16.39 -5.95 -21.29
N TRP A 84 15.38 -5.34 -20.66
CA TRP A 84 13.97 -5.47 -21.02
C TRP A 84 13.69 -4.87 -22.42
N ASN A 85 14.19 -3.66 -22.70
CA ASN A 85 14.05 -3.00 -24.01
C ASN A 85 14.57 -3.87 -25.17
N MET A 86 15.62 -4.67 -24.94
CA MET A 86 16.19 -5.57 -25.94
C MET A 86 15.37 -6.86 -26.16
N HIS A 87 14.73 -7.39 -25.11
CA HIS A 87 13.95 -8.64 -25.17
C HIS A 87 12.54 -8.43 -25.76
N HIS A 88 11.94 -7.26 -25.52
CA HIS A 88 10.57 -6.95 -25.94
C HIS A 88 10.41 -6.79 -27.46
N MET A 89 11.50 -6.55 -28.20
CA MET A 89 11.50 -6.56 -29.66
C MET A 89 11.33 -7.97 -30.28
N LEU A 90 11.42 -9.05 -29.48
CA LEU A 90 11.50 -10.44 -29.99
C LEU A 90 10.36 -11.37 -29.52
N SER A 91 9.48 -10.97 -28.59
CA SER A 91 8.44 -11.83 -27.99
C SER A 91 7.05 -11.22 -28.13
N ALA A 92 6.17 -11.85 -28.91
CA ALA A 92 4.87 -11.25 -29.27
C ALA A 92 3.64 -12.02 -28.78
N LYS A 93 3.72 -13.01 -27.87
CA LYS A 93 2.52 -13.80 -27.48
C LYS A 93 2.41 -14.32 -26.04
N SER A 94 3.40 -14.13 -25.18
CA SER A 94 3.32 -14.54 -23.77
C SER A 94 4.26 -13.68 -22.93
N GLY A 95 3.69 -12.88 -22.04
CA GLY A 95 4.43 -12.00 -21.13
C GLY A 95 4.04 -12.24 -19.68
N ARG A 96 4.74 -11.61 -18.74
CA ARG A 96 4.46 -11.71 -17.30
C ARG A 96 4.13 -10.34 -16.73
N ILE A 97 3.06 -10.23 -15.97
CA ILE A 97 2.71 -9.04 -15.20
C ILE A 97 2.97 -9.33 -13.73
N GLY A 98 3.73 -8.46 -13.05
CA GLY A 98 3.87 -8.52 -11.60
C GLY A 98 2.79 -7.72 -10.91
N LEU A 99 2.07 -8.33 -9.98
CA LEU A 99 1.13 -7.66 -9.06
C LEU A 99 1.75 -7.60 -7.67
N VAL A 100 1.91 -6.38 -7.16
CA VAL A 100 2.40 -6.09 -5.81
C VAL A 100 1.24 -5.62 -4.96
N LEU A 101 0.92 -6.36 -3.90
CA LEU A 101 -0.17 -6.06 -2.98
C LEU A 101 0.38 -5.77 -1.57
N PRO A 102 -0.22 -4.82 -0.83
CA PRO A 102 0.22 -4.50 0.51
C PRO A 102 -0.26 -5.57 1.49
N THR A 103 -1.49 -6.06 1.32
CA THR A 103 -2.06 -7.15 2.10
C THR A 103 -2.98 -8.04 1.24
N MET A 104 -3.57 -9.06 1.87
CA MET A 104 -4.62 -9.91 1.29
C MET A 104 -5.67 -10.19 2.37
N LYS A 105 -6.07 -9.13 3.09
CA LYS A 105 -6.95 -9.23 4.26
C LYS A 105 -8.38 -8.86 3.92
N THR A 106 -8.57 -7.94 2.99
CA THR A 106 -9.88 -7.37 2.68
C THR A 106 -10.49 -8.06 1.46
N LYS A 107 -11.82 -7.91 1.31
CA LYS A 107 -12.53 -8.35 0.10
C LYS A 107 -12.12 -7.54 -1.13
N VAL A 108 -11.71 -6.28 -0.94
CA VAL A 108 -11.22 -5.42 -2.02
C VAL A 108 -9.92 -6.00 -2.58
N ASP A 109 -8.97 -6.37 -1.71
CA ASP A 109 -7.70 -7.01 -2.13
C ASP A 109 -7.95 -8.27 -2.97
N GLN A 110 -8.90 -9.10 -2.52
CA GLN A 110 -9.26 -10.36 -3.18
C GLN A 110 -9.92 -10.13 -4.55
N ARG A 111 -10.80 -9.11 -4.65
CA ARG A 111 -11.44 -8.74 -5.93
C ARG A 111 -10.44 -8.15 -6.91
N PHE A 112 -9.49 -7.33 -6.44
CA PHE A 112 -8.44 -6.84 -7.32
C PHE A 112 -7.59 -7.99 -7.87
N LEU A 113 -7.21 -8.95 -7.03
CA LEU A 113 -6.51 -10.14 -7.52
C LEU A 113 -7.34 -10.89 -8.59
N ASP A 114 -8.60 -11.19 -8.29
CA ASP A 114 -9.51 -11.93 -9.19
C ASP A 114 -9.66 -11.24 -10.54
N TYR A 115 -9.99 -9.94 -10.55
CA TYR A 115 -10.21 -9.21 -11.79
C TYR A 115 -8.91 -8.91 -12.54
N ILE A 116 -7.81 -8.57 -11.87
CA ILE A 116 -6.52 -8.37 -12.53
C ILE A 116 -6.07 -9.67 -13.20
N GLU A 117 -6.20 -10.82 -12.52
CA GLU A 117 -5.87 -12.12 -13.11
C GLU A 117 -6.73 -12.40 -14.34
N LYS A 118 -8.05 -12.27 -14.22
CA LYS A 118 -9.01 -12.43 -15.33
C LYS A 118 -8.61 -11.58 -16.54
N TYR A 119 -8.36 -10.29 -16.36
CA TYR A 119 -8.07 -9.38 -17.46
C TYR A 119 -6.65 -9.54 -18.02
N ALA A 120 -5.65 -9.84 -17.20
CA ALA A 120 -4.29 -10.17 -17.65
C ALA A 120 -4.30 -11.45 -18.52
N SER A 121 -5.00 -12.49 -18.05
CA SER A 121 -5.15 -13.78 -18.73
C SER A 121 -5.84 -13.63 -20.09
N GLN A 122 -6.88 -12.79 -20.17
CA GLN A 122 -7.55 -12.45 -21.44
C GLN A 122 -6.60 -11.80 -22.47
N HIS A 123 -5.56 -11.11 -22.02
CA HIS A 123 -4.53 -10.51 -22.87
C HIS A 123 -3.31 -11.44 -23.09
N GLY A 124 -3.35 -12.68 -22.59
CA GLY A 124 -2.28 -13.66 -22.77
C GLY A 124 -1.06 -13.47 -21.85
N PHE A 125 -1.23 -12.75 -20.74
CA PHE A 125 -0.18 -12.55 -19.74
C PHE A 125 -0.35 -13.48 -18.54
N GLU A 126 0.76 -13.99 -18.02
CA GLU A 126 0.82 -14.70 -16.75
C GLU A 126 0.95 -13.70 -15.59
N LEU A 127 0.13 -13.85 -14.55
CA LEU A 127 0.19 -12.99 -13.36
C LEU A 127 1.12 -13.58 -12.29
N MET A 128 2.09 -12.79 -11.85
CA MET A 128 2.95 -13.11 -10.71
C MET A 128 2.58 -12.23 -9.52
N VAL A 129 2.21 -12.82 -8.39
CA VAL A 129 1.70 -12.06 -7.22
C VAL A 129 2.70 -12.07 -6.08
N ARG A 130 2.89 -10.90 -5.44
CA ARG A 130 3.68 -10.75 -4.22
C ARG A 130 2.96 -9.84 -3.22
N ILE A 131 3.03 -10.21 -1.94
CA ILE A 131 2.42 -9.48 -0.83
C ILE A 131 3.54 -8.93 0.07
N THR A 132 3.52 -7.63 0.34
CA THR A 132 4.59 -6.88 1.04
C THR A 132 4.29 -6.60 2.52
N ARG A 133 3.09 -6.91 3.00
CA ARG A 133 2.65 -6.79 4.41
C ARG A 133 2.82 -5.36 4.95
N GLU A 134 2.49 -4.36 4.15
CA GLU A 134 2.67 -2.93 4.47
C GLU A 134 4.13 -2.51 4.73
N SER A 135 5.13 -3.27 4.22
CA SER A 135 6.53 -2.87 4.26
C SER A 135 6.97 -2.28 2.92
N GLN A 136 7.38 -1.01 2.97
CA GLN A 136 7.99 -0.31 1.85
C GLN A 136 9.31 -0.98 1.41
N GLU A 137 10.10 -1.51 2.34
CA GLU A 137 11.33 -2.23 2.03
C GLU A 137 11.04 -3.53 1.27
N GLU A 138 10.04 -4.31 1.70
CA GLU A 138 9.58 -5.50 0.97
C GLU A 138 9.06 -5.13 -0.42
N GLU A 139 8.35 -4.01 -0.55
CA GLU A 139 7.84 -3.51 -1.83
C GLU A 139 8.97 -3.22 -2.81
N SER A 140 9.98 -2.45 -2.41
CA SER A 140 11.17 -2.16 -3.22
C SER A 140 11.95 -3.42 -3.60
N ALA A 141 12.08 -4.37 -2.67
CA ALA A 141 12.74 -5.64 -2.93
C ALA A 141 11.96 -6.51 -3.93
N VAL A 142 10.62 -6.51 -3.85
CA VAL A 142 9.72 -7.20 -4.77
C VAL A 142 9.80 -6.59 -6.17
N ILE A 143 9.72 -5.26 -6.29
CA ILE A 143 9.88 -4.54 -7.57
C ILE A 143 11.19 -4.97 -8.25
N SER A 144 12.29 -4.87 -7.51
CA SER A 144 13.62 -5.28 -8.01
C SER A 144 13.67 -6.76 -8.41
N SER A 145 12.98 -7.64 -7.67
CA SER A 145 12.89 -9.06 -7.99
C SER A 145 12.12 -9.30 -9.28
N PHE A 146 11.01 -8.60 -9.49
CA PHE A 146 10.22 -8.73 -10.71
C PHE A 146 10.97 -8.25 -11.94
N LEU A 147 11.66 -7.11 -11.85
CA LEU A 147 12.51 -6.62 -12.94
C LEU A 147 13.59 -7.64 -13.33
N ARG A 148 14.30 -8.23 -12.36
CA ARG A 148 15.29 -9.29 -12.62
C ARG A 148 14.67 -10.55 -13.23
N GLN A 149 13.42 -10.84 -12.90
CA GLN A 149 12.70 -11.97 -13.47
C GLN A 149 12.21 -11.68 -14.88
N GLY A 150 12.26 -10.44 -15.36
CA GLY A 150 11.84 -10.04 -16.71
C GLY A 150 10.33 -10.00 -16.85
N VAL A 151 9.63 -9.38 -15.89
CA VAL A 151 8.21 -9.02 -16.07
C VAL A 151 8.10 -7.88 -17.09
N ASP A 152 7.00 -7.86 -17.83
CA ASP A 152 6.70 -6.89 -18.88
C ASP A 152 5.94 -5.66 -18.38
N GLY A 153 5.36 -5.78 -17.19
CA GLY A 153 4.67 -4.67 -16.55
C GLY A 153 4.42 -4.95 -15.08
N LEU A 154 4.17 -3.88 -14.34
CA LEU A 154 3.87 -3.92 -12.92
C LEU A 154 2.53 -3.25 -12.62
N ILE A 155 1.74 -3.90 -11.78
CA ILE A 155 0.60 -3.30 -11.10
C ILE A 155 0.96 -3.27 -9.62
N ILE A 156 0.93 -2.09 -9.03
CA ILE A 156 1.31 -1.91 -7.63
C ILE A 156 0.14 -1.30 -6.89
N PHE A 157 -0.26 -1.92 -5.79
CA PHE A 157 -1.11 -1.29 -4.78
C PHE A 157 -0.18 -0.81 -3.65
N PRO A 158 0.12 0.50 -3.59
CA PRO A 158 1.09 1.05 -2.64
C PRO A 158 0.76 0.75 -1.17
N VAL A 159 1.81 0.61 -0.35
CA VAL A 159 1.67 0.45 1.10
C VAL A 159 1.16 1.73 1.78
N GLU A 160 0.71 1.61 3.03
CA GLU A 160 0.32 2.75 3.85
C GLU A 160 1.52 3.64 4.22
N ASN A 161 1.25 4.89 4.60
CA ASN A 161 2.24 5.90 4.99
C ASN A 161 3.25 6.28 3.89
N GLU A 162 3.00 5.91 2.65
CA GLU A 162 3.90 6.15 1.55
C GLU A 162 3.46 7.34 0.71
N MET A 163 4.15 8.47 0.89
CA MET A 163 4.05 9.62 -0.02
C MET A 163 5.03 9.51 -1.19
N TYR A 164 6.02 8.62 -1.06
CA TYR A 164 7.18 8.52 -1.93
C TYR A 164 7.83 7.14 -1.85
N ASN A 165 8.22 6.58 -3.00
CA ASN A 165 9.01 5.36 -3.13
C ASN A 165 10.01 5.51 -4.28
N ASP A 166 11.31 5.40 -3.99
CA ASP A 166 12.38 5.55 -4.99
C ASP A 166 12.25 4.55 -6.14
N SER A 167 11.87 3.31 -5.84
CA SER A 167 11.72 2.25 -6.85
C SER A 167 10.58 2.57 -7.81
N ILE A 168 9.42 3.01 -7.30
CA ILE A 168 8.27 3.41 -8.11
C ILE A 168 8.59 4.64 -8.95
N LEU A 169 9.25 5.65 -8.38
CA LEU A 169 9.70 6.82 -9.12
C LEU A 169 10.63 6.42 -10.26
N ARG A 170 11.59 5.52 -10.01
CA ARG A 170 12.54 5.08 -11.03
C ARG A 170 11.85 4.37 -12.19
N LEU A 171 10.92 3.44 -11.90
CA LEU A 171 10.10 2.80 -12.93
C LEU A 171 9.39 3.84 -13.81
N SER A 172 8.83 4.87 -13.18
CA SER A 172 8.15 5.96 -13.89
C SER A 172 9.10 6.80 -14.76
N LEU A 173 10.30 7.13 -14.27
CA LEU A 173 11.30 7.90 -15.02
C LEU A 173 11.86 7.13 -16.22
N ASP A 174 12.10 5.83 -16.02
CA ASP A 174 12.62 4.92 -17.04
C ASP A 174 11.51 4.45 -18.02
N ARG A 175 10.27 4.90 -17.82
CA ARG A 175 9.09 4.51 -18.61
C ARG A 175 8.89 3.00 -18.65
N PHE A 176 9.19 2.32 -17.55
CA PHE A 176 8.79 0.93 -17.40
C PHE A 176 7.25 0.85 -17.27
N PRO A 177 6.56 -0.07 -17.97
CA PRO A 177 5.11 -0.20 -17.86
C PRO A 177 4.65 -0.44 -16.42
N LEU A 178 3.99 0.55 -15.84
CA LEU A 178 3.58 0.55 -14.44
C LEU A 178 2.22 1.22 -14.29
N VAL A 179 1.33 0.63 -13.48
CA VAL A 179 0.08 1.26 -13.04
C VAL A 179 -0.07 1.10 -11.54
N LEU A 180 -0.35 2.19 -10.83
CA LEU A 180 -0.76 2.15 -9.42
C LEU A 180 -2.27 1.90 -9.33
N ILE A 181 -2.72 1.05 -8.41
CA ILE A 181 -4.16 0.78 -8.19
C ILE A 181 -4.57 1.10 -6.75
N ASP A 182 -5.80 1.60 -6.60
CA ASP A 182 -6.45 2.02 -5.35
C ASP A 182 -5.82 3.24 -4.68
N ARG A 183 -4.49 3.20 -4.47
CA ARG A 183 -3.68 4.30 -3.97
C ARG A 183 -2.74 4.80 -5.06
N PHE A 184 -2.40 6.08 -4.97
CA PHE A 184 -1.37 6.74 -5.79
C PHE A 184 -0.44 7.59 -4.94
N LEU A 185 0.76 7.84 -5.46
CA LEU A 185 1.75 8.74 -4.89
C LEU A 185 1.56 10.15 -5.48
N LYS A 186 1.20 11.14 -4.65
CA LYS A 186 0.81 12.48 -5.13
C LYS A 186 1.90 13.17 -5.94
N GLU A 187 3.15 12.99 -5.54
CA GLU A 187 4.33 13.67 -6.12
C GLU A 187 4.94 12.93 -7.31
N VAL A 188 4.44 11.72 -7.62
CA VAL A 188 4.93 10.92 -8.75
C VAL A 188 3.95 11.04 -9.92
N LYS A 189 4.46 11.47 -11.08
CA LYS A 189 3.69 11.51 -12.33
C LYS A 189 3.74 10.14 -13.01
N THR A 190 2.84 9.25 -12.57
CA THR A 190 2.68 7.90 -13.10
C THR A 190 1.22 7.61 -13.44
N TYR A 191 0.96 6.45 -14.03
CA TYR A 191 -0.39 5.96 -14.24
C TYR A 191 -1.00 5.46 -12.94
N SER A 192 -2.24 5.83 -12.67
CA SER A 192 -2.97 5.30 -11.52
C SER A 192 -4.46 5.13 -11.80
N VAL A 193 -5.07 4.16 -11.14
CA VAL A 193 -6.51 3.94 -11.16
C VAL A 193 -7.02 3.87 -9.72
N SER A 194 -7.89 4.80 -9.33
CA SER A 194 -8.49 4.87 -8.01
C SER A 194 -9.99 5.11 -8.11
N SER A 195 -10.73 4.82 -7.03
CA SER A 195 -12.12 5.23 -6.91
C SER A 195 -12.23 6.73 -6.67
N ASP A 196 -13.38 7.32 -7.00
CA ASP A 196 -13.73 8.70 -6.65
C ASP A 196 -14.04 8.81 -5.14
N ASN A 197 -12.98 8.80 -4.33
CA ASN A 197 -13.06 8.87 -2.88
C ASN A 197 -13.61 10.22 -2.40
N VAL A 198 -13.30 11.31 -3.11
CA VAL A 198 -13.72 12.67 -2.76
C VAL A 198 -15.21 12.83 -2.97
N ALA A 199 -15.71 12.63 -4.20
CA ALA A 199 -17.14 12.75 -4.48
C ALA A 199 -17.93 11.66 -3.75
N GLY A 200 -17.38 10.44 -3.68
CA GLY A 200 -17.90 9.34 -2.89
C GLY A 200 -18.22 9.75 -1.45
N THR A 201 -17.21 10.25 -0.73
CA THR A 201 -17.40 10.65 0.67
C THR A 201 -18.29 11.88 0.78
N ARG A 202 -18.10 12.88 -0.09
CA ARG A 202 -18.91 14.11 -0.08
C ARG A 202 -20.40 13.79 -0.13
N GLU A 203 -20.83 12.92 -1.05
CA GLU A 203 -22.24 12.61 -1.21
C GLU A 203 -22.80 11.81 -0.01
N ALA A 204 -22.02 10.91 0.57
CA ALA A 204 -22.40 10.17 1.77
C ALA A 204 -22.58 11.10 2.98
N ILE A 205 -21.67 12.05 3.18
CA ILE A 205 -21.78 13.03 4.27
C ILE A 205 -22.92 14.01 4.01
N SER A 206 -23.09 14.48 2.77
CA SER A 206 -24.23 15.30 2.37
C SER A 206 -25.57 14.59 2.60
N PHE A 207 -25.65 13.28 2.41
CA PHE A 207 -26.84 12.50 2.74
C PHE A 207 -27.14 12.52 4.25
N LEU A 208 -26.14 12.28 5.10
CA LEU A 208 -26.32 12.33 6.56
C LEU A 208 -26.70 13.74 7.04
N LEU A 209 -26.07 14.77 6.49
CA LEU A 209 -26.40 16.16 6.80
C LEU A 209 -27.84 16.49 6.32
N ASN A 210 -28.31 15.94 5.19
CA ASN A 210 -29.68 16.11 4.69
C ASN A 210 -30.73 15.47 5.62
N LYS A 211 -30.36 14.37 6.28
CA LYS A 211 -31.18 13.73 7.32
C LYS A 211 -31.24 14.52 8.62
N GLY A 212 -30.47 15.60 8.76
CA GLY A 212 -30.45 16.44 9.95
C GLY A 212 -29.43 16.00 11.00
N HIS A 213 -28.50 15.11 10.68
CA HIS A 213 -27.34 14.88 11.54
C HIS A 213 -26.44 16.12 11.52
N HIS A 214 -25.95 16.51 12.70
CA HIS A 214 -25.04 17.65 12.85
C HIS A 214 -23.67 17.20 13.38
N SER A 215 -23.67 16.30 14.37
CA SER A 215 -22.48 15.65 14.93
C SER A 215 -22.25 14.30 14.25
N ILE A 216 -21.62 14.35 13.07
CA ILE A 216 -21.21 13.18 12.31
C ILE A 216 -19.74 12.90 12.63
N ALA A 217 -19.45 11.72 13.18
CA ALA A 217 -18.07 11.35 13.46
C ALA A 217 -17.38 10.79 12.22
N PHE A 218 -16.08 11.10 12.08
CA PHE A 218 -15.21 10.46 11.10
C PHE A 218 -14.26 9.50 11.81
N ILE A 219 -14.33 8.20 11.50
CA ILE A 219 -13.45 7.19 12.09
C ILE A 219 -12.57 6.60 10.98
N SER A 220 -11.26 6.82 11.08
CA SER A 220 -10.32 6.53 10.00
C SER A 220 -8.97 6.12 10.57
N PRO A 221 -8.11 5.39 9.82
CA PRO A 221 -6.68 5.45 10.05
C PRO A 221 -6.19 6.91 9.93
N GLU A 222 -4.99 7.18 10.42
CA GLU A 222 -4.33 8.46 10.18
C GLU A 222 -4.25 8.78 8.68
N ILE A 223 -4.27 10.09 8.37
CA ILE A 223 -4.34 10.57 6.98
C ILE A 223 -2.92 10.61 6.41
N THR A 224 -2.48 9.47 5.88
CA THR A 224 -1.09 9.25 5.47
C THR A 224 -0.95 8.68 4.06
N ASN A 225 -2.06 8.47 3.35
CA ASN A 225 -2.08 8.02 1.97
C ASN A 225 -3.17 8.76 1.17
N SER A 226 -3.20 8.56 -0.15
CA SER A 226 -4.15 9.21 -1.06
C SER A 226 -5.61 8.91 -0.72
N VAL A 227 -5.94 7.67 -0.36
CA VAL A 227 -7.32 7.27 -0.09
C VAL A 227 -7.85 7.93 1.19
N THR A 228 -7.10 7.87 2.30
CA THR A 228 -7.55 8.50 3.57
C THR A 228 -7.63 10.02 3.45
N ASP A 229 -6.72 10.62 2.68
CA ASP A 229 -6.73 12.06 2.39
C ASP A 229 -7.92 12.48 1.53
N GLU A 230 -8.19 11.77 0.43
CA GLU A 230 -9.33 12.08 -0.44
C GLU A 230 -10.68 11.88 0.28
N ARG A 231 -10.79 10.86 1.13
CA ARG A 231 -12.01 10.65 1.95
C ARG A 231 -12.18 11.77 2.97
N ALA A 232 -11.11 12.19 3.64
CA ALA A 232 -11.14 13.34 4.55
C ALA A 232 -11.54 14.63 3.82
N GLN A 233 -11.00 14.88 2.62
CA GLN A 233 -11.38 16.03 1.79
C GLN A 233 -12.86 16.00 1.38
N GLY A 234 -13.38 14.84 0.97
CA GLY A 234 -14.80 14.72 0.63
C GLY A 234 -15.71 14.98 1.84
N PHE A 235 -15.31 14.53 3.03
CA PHE A 235 -16.00 14.84 4.28
C PHE A 235 -16.02 16.35 4.53
N GLU A 236 -14.88 17.02 4.35
CA GLU A 236 -14.77 18.46 4.53
C GLU A 236 -15.60 19.27 3.53
N GLN A 237 -15.58 18.86 2.26
CA GLN A 237 -16.32 19.51 1.19
C GLN A 237 -17.84 19.49 1.45
N ALA A 238 -18.39 18.38 1.95
CA ALA A 238 -19.82 18.27 2.25
C ALA A 238 -20.29 19.30 3.30
N TYR A 239 -19.47 19.60 4.31
CA TYR A 239 -19.77 20.65 5.28
C TYR A 239 -19.58 22.05 4.71
N LEU A 240 -18.52 22.25 3.93
CA LEU A 240 -18.21 23.54 3.30
C LEU A 240 -19.31 23.99 2.35
N GLU A 241 -19.85 23.09 1.52
CA GLU A 241 -20.94 23.37 0.58
C GLU A 241 -22.24 23.82 1.27
N ARG A 242 -22.40 23.50 2.55
CA ARG A 242 -23.53 23.95 3.38
C ARG A 242 -23.22 25.19 4.22
N GLY A 243 -22.00 25.71 4.15
CA GLY A 243 -21.54 26.79 5.02
C GLY A 243 -21.53 26.39 6.51
N GLN A 244 -21.39 25.09 6.82
CA GLN A 244 -21.32 24.60 8.19
C GLN A 244 -19.87 24.40 8.62
N SER A 245 -19.54 24.74 9.88
CA SER A 245 -18.24 24.44 10.46
C SER A 245 -18.13 22.96 10.85
N ILE A 246 -16.98 22.37 10.60
CA ILE A 246 -16.67 21.00 11.01
C ILE A 246 -16.03 21.02 12.39
N ASP A 247 -16.57 20.25 13.32
CA ASP A 247 -15.89 19.98 14.59
C ASP A 247 -14.89 18.81 14.41
N LYS A 248 -13.60 19.12 14.40
CA LYS A 248 -12.55 18.10 14.28
C LYS A 248 -12.40 17.26 15.55
N ASN A 249 -13.03 17.62 16.67
CA ASN A 249 -13.03 16.79 17.87
C ASN A 249 -13.86 15.50 17.67
N VAL A 250 -14.76 15.46 16.69
CA VAL A 250 -15.47 14.22 16.32
C VAL A 250 -14.73 13.41 15.24
N TRP A 251 -13.43 13.62 15.08
CA TRP A 251 -12.57 12.81 14.22
C TRP A 251 -11.73 11.84 15.06
N CYS A 252 -12.04 10.54 14.96
CA CYS A 252 -11.27 9.47 15.58
C CYS A 252 -10.24 8.95 14.56
N LEU A 253 -9.05 9.57 14.55
CA LEU A 253 -7.93 9.15 13.72
C LEU A 253 -7.07 8.15 14.50
N LEU A 254 -6.96 6.93 13.98
CA LEU A 254 -6.30 5.81 14.65
C LEU A 254 -4.93 5.53 14.01
N PRO A 255 -3.84 5.48 14.80
CA PRO A 255 -2.54 5.07 14.29
C PRO A 255 -2.59 3.63 13.77
N LEU A 256 -1.93 3.37 12.64
CA LEU A 256 -1.96 2.05 11.98
C LEU A 256 -1.50 0.93 12.92
N GLU A 257 -0.50 1.16 13.77
CA GLU A 257 -0.01 0.16 14.72
C GLU A 257 -1.07 -0.22 15.75
N ARG A 258 -1.97 0.71 16.12
CA ARG A 258 -3.09 0.46 17.04
C ARG A 258 -4.20 -0.34 16.38
N ILE A 259 -4.41 -0.14 15.07
CA ILE A 259 -5.34 -0.96 14.28
C ILE A 259 -4.79 -2.38 14.17
N VAL A 260 -3.56 -2.53 13.70
CA VAL A 260 -2.90 -3.84 13.49
C VAL A 260 -2.75 -4.63 14.79
N SER A 261 -2.53 -3.97 15.92
CA SER A 261 -2.44 -4.62 17.25
C SER A 261 -3.80 -4.96 17.87
N GLY A 262 -4.92 -4.71 17.17
CA GLY A 262 -6.27 -5.04 17.62
C GLY A 262 -6.83 -4.08 18.69
N GLN A 263 -6.22 -2.91 18.88
CA GLN A 263 -6.65 -1.94 19.88
C GLN A 263 -7.73 -0.98 19.38
N ALA A 264 -7.94 -0.91 18.05
CA ALA A 264 -8.94 -0.05 17.42
C ALA A 264 -10.35 -0.20 18.02
N ALA A 265 -10.79 -1.43 18.29
CA ALA A 265 -12.11 -1.68 18.87
C ALA A 265 -12.33 -1.00 20.24
N HIS A 266 -11.30 -1.01 21.10
CA HIS A 266 -11.37 -0.36 22.41
C HIS A 266 -11.35 1.16 22.27
N LEU A 267 -10.48 1.69 21.40
CA LEU A 267 -10.34 3.12 21.16
C LEU A 267 -11.62 3.74 20.58
N ILE A 268 -12.24 3.08 19.59
CA ILE A 268 -13.52 3.51 19.00
C ILE A 268 -14.63 3.50 20.05
N ASN A 269 -14.70 2.46 20.88
CA ASN A 269 -15.70 2.38 21.94
C ASN A 269 -15.55 3.53 22.95
N GLN A 270 -14.31 3.80 23.40
CA GLN A 270 -14.04 4.90 24.32
C GLN A 270 -14.37 6.25 23.69
N PHE A 271 -14.00 6.45 22.42
CA PHE A 271 -14.33 7.66 21.67
C PHE A 271 -15.84 7.90 21.59
N LEU A 272 -16.66 6.88 21.32
CA LEU A 272 -18.12 7.04 21.30
C LEU A 272 -18.73 7.31 22.69
N ILE A 273 -18.08 6.88 23.78
CA ILE A 273 -18.46 7.22 25.16
C ILE A 273 -18.17 8.69 25.45
N ASP A 274 -16.97 9.15 25.06
CA ASP A 274 -16.50 10.51 25.35
C ASP A 274 -17.26 11.57 24.51
N HIS A 275 -17.89 11.14 23.41
CA HIS A 275 -18.64 11.99 22.50
C HIS A 275 -20.12 11.54 22.34
N PRO A 276 -20.93 11.61 23.40
CA PRO A 276 -22.32 11.11 23.38
C PRO A 276 -23.24 11.85 22.39
N GLN A 277 -22.87 13.06 21.97
CA GLN A 277 -23.57 13.87 20.97
C GLN A 277 -23.53 13.28 19.54
N ILE A 278 -22.63 12.34 19.26
CA ILE A 278 -22.54 11.70 17.94
C ILE A 278 -23.82 10.89 17.66
N THR A 279 -24.47 11.21 16.54
CA THR A 279 -25.69 10.54 16.06
C THR A 279 -25.50 9.82 14.71
N ALA A 280 -24.42 10.12 14.00
CA ALA A 280 -24.02 9.39 12.82
C ALA A 280 -22.50 9.21 12.76
N VAL A 281 -22.04 8.14 12.12
CA VAL A 281 -20.63 7.81 11.97
C VAL A 281 -20.35 7.46 10.52
N PHE A 282 -19.32 8.08 9.96
CA PHE A 282 -18.70 7.64 8.72
C PHE A 282 -17.38 6.95 9.03
N THR A 283 -17.25 5.67 8.71
CA THR A 283 -16.00 4.93 8.87
C THR A 283 -15.27 4.78 7.54
N ALA A 284 -13.96 5.02 7.56
CA ALA A 284 -13.16 5.02 6.34
C ALA A 284 -13.10 3.65 5.66
N ASN A 285 -13.29 2.53 6.36
CA ASN A 285 -13.33 1.18 5.78
C ASN A 285 -14.20 0.22 6.61
N THR A 286 -14.40 -0.98 6.09
CA THR A 286 -15.24 -2.03 6.71
C THR A 286 -14.70 -2.55 8.04
N GLU A 287 -13.38 -2.65 8.22
CA GLU A 287 -12.79 -3.07 9.48
C GLU A 287 -13.20 -2.11 10.62
N LEU A 288 -13.03 -0.80 10.40
CA LEU A 288 -13.44 0.21 11.36
C LEU A 288 -14.97 0.24 11.50
N CYS A 289 -15.72 -0.03 10.43
CA CYS A 289 -17.18 -0.19 10.50
C CYS A 289 -17.60 -1.31 11.47
N HIS A 290 -16.95 -2.47 11.42
CA HIS A 290 -17.24 -3.58 12.32
C HIS A 290 -16.96 -3.20 13.79
N TYR A 291 -15.84 -2.54 14.05
CA TYR A 291 -15.53 -2.08 15.41
C TYR A 291 -16.52 -1.03 15.91
N THR A 292 -16.93 -0.08 15.07
CA THR A 292 -17.97 0.92 15.40
C THR A 292 -19.32 0.26 15.67
N TYR A 293 -19.73 -0.71 14.84
CA TYR A 293 -20.99 -1.43 15.01
C TYR A 293 -21.01 -2.21 16.33
N GLN A 294 -19.92 -2.90 16.67
CA GLN A 294 -19.77 -3.58 17.96
C GLN A 294 -19.81 -2.60 19.13
N ALA A 295 -19.19 -1.42 19.01
CA ALA A 295 -19.25 -0.39 20.04
C ALA A 295 -20.69 0.13 20.23
N ALA A 296 -21.44 0.37 19.14
CA ALA A 296 -22.84 0.76 19.20
C ALA A 296 -23.68 -0.25 20.00
N GLN A 297 -23.51 -1.54 19.71
CA GLN A 297 -24.18 -2.63 20.44
C GLN A 297 -23.83 -2.64 21.94
N ARG A 298 -22.54 -2.45 22.29
CA ARG A 298 -22.10 -2.40 23.71
C ARG A 298 -22.69 -1.20 24.45
N LEU A 299 -22.87 -0.08 23.75
CA LEU A 299 -23.48 1.13 24.29
C LEU A 299 -25.01 1.07 24.29
N GLY A 300 -25.61 -0.01 23.80
CA GLY A 300 -27.06 -0.16 23.70
C GLY A 300 -27.72 0.73 22.65
N LYS A 301 -26.94 1.32 21.72
CA LYS A 301 -27.48 2.15 20.63
C LYS A 301 -27.95 1.27 19.46
N GLN A 302 -29.17 1.51 18.98
CA GLN A 302 -29.72 0.83 17.81
C GLN A 302 -29.16 1.44 16.51
N VAL A 303 -28.69 0.59 15.60
CA VAL A 303 -28.27 0.98 14.24
C VAL A 303 -29.39 0.61 13.25
N PRO A 304 -29.92 1.54 12.42
CA PRO A 304 -29.48 2.93 12.26
C PRO A 304 -30.20 3.96 13.15
N CYS A 305 -31.21 3.58 13.94
CA CYS A 305 -32.16 4.52 14.57
C CYS A 305 -31.53 5.54 15.54
N GLU A 306 -30.56 5.13 16.36
CA GLU A 306 -29.90 5.98 17.36
C GLU A 306 -28.46 6.32 16.99
N LEU A 307 -27.84 5.48 16.15
CA LEU A 307 -26.53 5.72 15.57
C LEU A 307 -26.56 5.25 14.12
N GLU A 308 -26.62 6.19 13.18
CA GLU A 308 -26.54 5.86 11.76
C GLU A 308 -25.08 5.62 11.36
N ILE A 309 -24.78 4.50 10.69
CA ILE A 309 -23.41 4.15 10.29
C ILE A 309 -23.34 4.08 8.77
N MET A 310 -22.31 4.72 8.23
CA MET A 310 -21.92 4.70 6.83
C MET A 310 -20.47 4.29 6.67
N THR A 311 -20.13 3.55 5.62
CA THR A 311 -18.73 3.15 5.36
C THR A 311 -18.39 3.04 3.88
N PHE A 312 -17.10 2.90 3.57
CA PHE A 312 -16.66 2.36 2.29
C PHE A 312 -16.66 0.83 2.30
N ASP A 313 -17.01 0.27 1.15
CA ASP A 313 -17.10 -1.15 0.85
C ASP A 313 -18.22 -1.89 1.61
N PRO A 314 -18.73 -3.02 1.09
CA PRO A 314 -19.81 -3.74 1.75
C PRO A 314 -19.37 -4.30 3.11
N PRO A 315 -19.99 -3.91 4.24
CA PRO A 315 -19.59 -4.36 5.57
C PRO A 315 -20.22 -5.70 5.98
N ASP A 316 -21.15 -6.24 5.19
CA ASP A 316 -21.98 -7.41 5.55
C ASP A 316 -22.69 -7.28 6.91
N LEU A 317 -23.06 -6.04 7.28
CA LEU A 317 -23.76 -5.70 8.51
C LEU A 317 -25.17 -5.16 8.19
N PRO A 318 -26.19 -5.53 8.97
CA PRO A 318 -27.54 -5.01 8.77
C PRO A 318 -27.63 -3.54 9.19
N GLY A 319 -28.45 -2.77 8.47
CA GLY A 319 -28.73 -1.37 8.80
C GLY A 319 -27.60 -0.37 8.47
N VAL A 320 -26.49 -0.83 7.90
CA VAL A 320 -25.35 0.02 7.53
C VAL A 320 -25.40 0.38 6.06
N SER A 321 -25.41 1.68 5.74
CA SER A 321 -25.26 2.16 4.37
C SER A 321 -23.79 2.14 3.96
N TYR A 322 -23.48 1.98 2.68
CA TYR A 322 -22.09 1.98 2.23
C TYR A 322 -21.91 2.50 0.81
N ILE A 323 -20.70 3.00 0.56
CA ILE A 323 -20.19 3.36 -0.75
C ILE A 323 -19.56 2.11 -1.36
N ARG A 324 -20.00 1.74 -2.56
CA ARG A 324 -19.49 0.60 -3.31
C ARG A 324 -18.58 1.08 -4.43
N GLN A 325 -17.34 0.62 -4.38
CA GLN A 325 -16.35 0.79 -5.44
C GLN A 325 -16.70 -0.09 -6.64
N ASN A 326 -16.20 0.27 -7.83
CA ASN A 326 -16.35 -0.54 -9.03
C ASN A 326 -15.03 -1.25 -9.36
N GLU A 327 -14.71 -2.29 -8.57
CA GLU A 327 -13.40 -2.94 -8.65
C GLU A 327 -13.16 -3.63 -10.01
N ASP A 328 -14.21 -4.15 -10.66
CA ASP A 328 -14.12 -4.76 -12.00
C ASP A 328 -13.67 -3.73 -13.04
N GLU A 329 -14.29 -2.55 -13.04
CA GLU A 329 -13.94 -1.46 -13.96
C GLU A 329 -12.55 -0.87 -13.67
N MET A 330 -12.19 -0.72 -12.39
CA MET A 330 -10.85 -0.31 -11.99
C MET A 330 -9.80 -1.26 -12.58
N CYS A 331 -9.96 -2.57 -12.37
CA CYS A 331 -9.01 -3.56 -12.87
C CYS A 331 -8.97 -3.64 -14.40
N ARG A 332 -10.13 -3.50 -15.07
CA ARG A 332 -10.18 -3.44 -16.54
C ARG A 332 -9.34 -2.28 -17.07
N ILE A 333 -9.55 -1.07 -16.54
CA ILE A 333 -8.80 0.13 -16.94
C ILE A 333 -7.33 0.02 -16.56
N THR A 334 -6.99 -0.56 -15.41
CA THR A 334 -5.60 -0.84 -15.02
C THR A 334 -4.87 -1.66 -16.07
N ILE A 335 -5.48 -2.75 -16.56
CA ILE A 335 -4.87 -3.59 -17.59
C ILE A 335 -4.79 -2.84 -18.93
N GLU A 336 -5.80 -2.09 -19.32
CA GLU A 336 -5.79 -1.30 -20.55
C GLU A 336 -4.66 -0.25 -20.57
N LEU A 337 -4.48 0.48 -19.47
CA LEU A 337 -3.38 1.44 -19.32
C LEU A 337 -2.01 0.76 -19.34
N LEU A 338 -1.90 -0.42 -18.74
CA LEU A 338 -0.65 -1.17 -18.76
C LEU A 338 -0.32 -1.67 -20.17
N MET A 339 -1.33 -2.16 -20.92
CA MET A 339 -1.16 -2.60 -22.30
C MET A 339 -0.78 -1.45 -23.24
N GLN A 340 -1.35 -0.25 -23.04
CA GLN A 340 -0.98 0.94 -23.80
C GLN A 340 0.52 1.26 -23.62
N GLN A 341 1.02 1.19 -22.39
CA GLN A 341 2.44 1.39 -22.07
C GLN A 341 3.33 0.32 -22.72
N ILE A 342 2.95 -0.96 -22.61
CA ILE A 342 3.68 -2.08 -23.22
C ILE A 342 3.76 -1.93 -24.75
N GLN A 343 2.74 -1.33 -25.37
CA GLN A 343 2.71 -1.02 -26.81
C GLN A 343 3.49 0.25 -27.20
N GLY A 344 4.13 0.93 -26.23
CA GLY A 344 4.97 2.10 -26.43
C GLY A 344 4.27 3.44 -26.28
N ASN A 345 3.00 3.48 -25.86
CA ASN A 345 2.30 4.72 -25.60
C ASN A 345 2.48 5.17 -24.14
N TYR A 346 3.19 6.29 -23.95
CA TYR A 346 3.51 6.83 -22.63
C TYR A 346 2.94 8.23 -22.43
N GLU A 347 1.72 8.27 -21.89
CA GLU A 347 1.04 9.47 -21.42
C GLU A 347 0.48 9.18 -20.02
N ALA A 348 1.23 9.52 -18.97
CA ALA A 348 0.81 9.27 -17.59
C ALA A 348 -0.58 9.86 -17.29
N GLN A 349 -1.51 9.00 -16.87
CA GLN A 349 -2.91 9.32 -16.64
C GLN A 349 -3.36 8.86 -15.25
N ARG A 350 -4.10 9.73 -14.55
CA ARG A 350 -4.81 9.36 -13.31
C ARG A 350 -6.27 9.15 -13.65
N MET A 351 -6.73 7.91 -13.59
CA MET A 351 -8.10 7.52 -13.82
C MET A 351 -8.85 7.44 -12.49
N ILE A 352 -9.95 8.16 -12.40
CA ILE A 352 -10.82 8.19 -11.24
C ILE A 352 -12.14 7.51 -11.63
N ILE A 353 -12.47 6.42 -10.93
CA ILE A 353 -13.62 5.57 -11.24
C ILE A 353 -14.80 5.95 -10.34
N PRO A 354 -15.96 6.29 -10.90
CA PRO A 354 -17.14 6.62 -10.10
C PRO A 354 -17.56 5.49 -9.16
N VAL A 355 -18.00 5.86 -7.97
CA VAL A 355 -18.56 4.95 -6.96
C VAL A 355 -20.09 4.93 -7.03
N THR A 356 -20.69 3.90 -6.43
CA THR A 356 -22.14 3.80 -6.25
C THR A 356 -22.49 3.76 -4.77
N TYR A 357 -23.75 4.01 -4.42
CA TYR A 357 -24.20 4.07 -3.05
C TYR A 357 -25.26 3.02 -2.78
N VAL A 358 -25.15 2.36 -1.64
CA VAL A 358 -26.16 1.43 -1.13
C VAL A 358 -26.67 1.97 0.20
N TRP A 359 -27.88 2.50 0.17
CA TRP A 359 -28.53 3.10 1.33
C TRP A 359 -29.32 2.04 2.09
N SER A 360 -29.10 1.93 3.40
CA SER A 360 -29.97 1.16 4.28
C SER A 360 -31.30 1.90 4.44
N SER A 361 -32.38 1.14 4.30
CA SER A 361 -33.76 1.59 4.43
C SER A 361 -34.21 1.74 5.87
#